data_AF-A0AA40C668-F1
#
_entry.id   AF-A0AA40C668-F1
#
_cell.length_a   1.000
_cell.length_b   1.000
_cell.length_c   1.000
_cell.angle_alpha   90.00
_cell.angle_beta   90.00
_cell.angle_gamma   90.00
#
_symmetry.space_group_name_H-M   'P 1'
#
loop_
_entity.id
_entity.type
_entity.pdbx_description
1 polymer ?
#
loop_
_entity_poly.entity_id
_entity_poly.type
_entity_poly.pdbx_seq_one_letter_code
_entity_poly.pdbx_strand_id
1 'polypeptide(L)'
;MAVGSPSSFTTARDGETAFLTPPSTTQTSRNSPASAPPARYRQVTQLPFELAHHSSVYLESGQYLQGYGLLTSLLRSGSSSSTSDRLPAQIPPIQLFELSATLVVYPAVTTRATTPDKLQASNAAAKYLRDVNRVVGPVNAGFAKAFVFTGLNSPKSRGWRRRGTLSSPINGDSKRVEDERPIKSAVAQQNSLWAKADDFWRVVGWAFNCSVKYKARWERWKIWLDLMLEIMEDDWKERNMLCDKQQDSTASDELLQQSIIVQYLIGANANSLVGRRKLLNAILADGGSKAMSEFKEVFKDELKGKKEESVKPIKEMRLDEGDFGDLGVDPDEDDDIDDADAGNGSALPIRKSGRSTTTSTRRASVISLGSDSSEDIQDDSISPTDRLGGMDSVRLRQRILAFVSHYLGHLSLREYHG
;
A
#
# COMPACT_ATOMS: atom_id res chain seq x y z
N MET A 1 -17.70 -23.96 -92.70
CA MET A 1 -18.78 -24.89 -93.06
C MET A 1 -18.82 -26.00 -92.03
N ALA A 2 -20.03 -26.47 -91.72
CA ALA A 2 -20.40 -27.47 -90.72
C ALA A 2 -19.54 -28.74 -90.79
N VAL A 3 -19.46 -29.62 -89.79
CA VAL A 3 -20.50 -30.52 -89.22
C VAL A 3 -19.73 -31.25 -88.10
N GLY A 4 -20.19 -31.47 -86.87
CA GLY A 4 -21.42 -32.11 -86.43
C GLY A 4 -21.06 -33.43 -85.71
N SER A 5 -21.79 -33.64 -84.62
CA SER A 5 -21.79 -34.68 -83.57
C SER A 5 -21.99 -36.14 -84.09
N PRO A 6 -22.60 -37.10 -83.32
CA PRO A 6 -22.25 -37.77 -82.06
C PRO A 6 -22.33 -39.33 -82.18
N SER A 7 -22.12 -40.08 -81.09
CA SER A 7 -22.62 -41.46 -80.90
C SER A 7 -22.66 -41.74 -79.39
N SER A 8 -23.82 -41.68 -78.72
CA SER A 8 -24.92 -42.66 -78.61
C SER A 8 -24.58 -43.90 -77.78
N PHE A 9 -25.21 -44.05 -76.60
CA PHE A 9 -26.10 -45.17 -76.35
C PHE A 9 -27.08 -44.88 -75.20
N THR A 10 -28.33 -45.28 -75.42
CA THR A 10 -29.54 -45.19 -74.60
C THR A 10 -29.67 -46.51 -73.82
N THR A 11 -30.32 -46.71 -72.66
CA THR A 11 -31.78 -46.85 -72.48
C THR A 11 -32.11 -47.36 -71.06
N ALA A 12 -33.24 -46.86 -70.50
CA ALA A 12 -34.28 -47.54 -69.68
C ALA A 12 -33.95 -48.09 -68.27
N ARG A 13 -34.85 -48.15 -67.26
CA ARG A 13 -36.30 -47.84 -67.09
C ARG A 13 -36.66 -47.92 -65.58
N ASP A 14 -37.75 -47.23 -65.21
CA ASP A 14 -38.77 -47.49 -64.15
C ASP A 14 -38.32 -47.70 -62.68
N GLY A 15 -38.97 -47.22 -61.62
CA GLY A 15 -40.21 -46.48 -61.41
C GLY A 15 -40.45 -46.25 -59.89
N GLU A 16 -41.24 -45.23 -59.58
CA GLU A 16 -42.07 -44.93 -58.39
C GLU A 16 -41.53 -44.85 -56.92
N THR A 17 -41.68 -43.63 -56.40
CA THR A 17 -42.18 -43.21 -55.06
C THR A 17 -41.47 -43.66 -53.77
N ALA A 18 -40.88 -42.70 -53.06
CA ALA A 18 -41.39 -42.15 -51.79
C ALA A 18 -40.29 -41.34 -51.08
N PHE A 19 -40.72 -40.27 -50.42
CA PHE A 19 -40.02 -39.44 -49.45
C PHE A 19 -38.81 -40.10 -48.77
N LEU A 20 -37.65 -39.42 -48.78
CA LEU A 20 -36.80 -39.13 -47.62
C LEU A 20 -35.59 -38.28 -48.07
N THR A 21 -35.27 -37.29 -47.26
CA THR A 21 -34.24 -36.26 -47.36
C THR A 21 -32.82 -36.81 -47.63
N PRO A 22 -31.94 -36.07 -48.35
CA PRO A 22 -30.60 -36.57 -48.72
C PRO A 22 -29.60 -36.56 -47.54
N PRO A 23 -28.60 -37.46 -47.55
CA PRO A 23 -27.68 -37.70 -46.46
C PRO A 23 -26.45 -36.76 -46.44
N SER A 24 -25.91 -36.65 -45.23
CA SER A 24 -24.76 -35.88 -44.76
C SER A 24 -23.52 -35.89 -45.65
N THR A 25 -23.06 -34.71 -46.05
CA THR A 25 -21.65 -34.46 -46.37
C THR A 25 -20.92 -34.02 -45.11
N THR A 26 -19.99 -34.86 -44.66
CA THR A 26 -19.09 -34.66 -43.52
C THR A 26 -18.25 -33.40 -43.72
N GLN A 27 -18.61 -32.30 -43.04
CA GLN A 27 -17.69 -31.20 -42.80
C GLN A 27 -16.83 -31.54 -41.59
N THR A 28 -15.55 -31.77 -41.83
CA THR A 28 -14.53 -31.82 -40.77
C THR A 28 -14.46 -30.45 -40.09
N SER A 29 -15.23 -30.29 -39.02
CA SER A 29 -15.10 -29.18 -38.08
C SER A 29 -13.69 -29.21 -37.49
N ARG A 30 -12.85 -28.25 -37.89
CA ARG A 30 -11.67 -27.87 -37.11
C ARG A 30 -12.19 -27.31 -35.79
N ASN A 31 -12.18 -28.15 -34.77
CA ASN A 31 -12.33 -27.73 -33.38
C ASN A 31 -11.17 -26.79 -33.04
N SER A 32 -11.40 -25.49 -33.22
CA SER A 32 -10.60 -24.49 -32.53
C SER A 32 -10.99 -24.56 -31.06
N PRO A 33 -10.05 -24.82 -30.12
CA PRO A 33 -10.40 -24.78 -28.72
C PRO A 33 -10.87 -23.37 -28.40
N ALA A 34 -12.06 -23.27 -27.80
CA ALA A 34 -12.61 -22.02 -27.32
C ALA A 34 -11.51 -21.32 -26.48
N SER A 35 -11.13 -20.10 -26.92
CA SER A 35 -10.17 -19.26 -26.20
C SER A 35 -10.60 -19.20 -24.74
N ALA A 36 -9.71 -19.63 -23.84
CA ALA A 36 -9.87 -19.37 -22.42
C ALA A 36 -10.19 -17.86 -22.23
N PRO A 37 -11.05 -17.50 -21.28
CA PRO A 37 -11.34 -16.10 -21.02
C PRO A 37 -10.04 -15.35 -20.75
N PRO A 38 -9.88 -14.12 -21.27
CA PRO A 38 -8.66 -13.36 -21.08
C PRO A 38 -8.32 -13.23 -19.60
N ALA A 39 -7.06 -13.45 -19.25
CA ALA A 39 -6.59 -13.28 -17.89
C ALA A 39 -6.88 -11.85 -17.41
N ARG A 40 -7.53 -11.71 -16.24
CA ARG A 40 -7.89 -10.40 -15.65
C ARG A 40 -6.67 -9.53 -15.43
N TYR A 41 -5.55 -10.14 -15.03
CA TYR A 41 -4.30 -9.48 -14.73
C TYR A 41 -3.18 -9.93 -15.65
N ARG A 42 -2.25 -8.99 -15.91
CA ARG A 42 -1.06 -9.22 -16.71
C ARG A 42 -0.03 -10.02 -15.91
N GLN A 43 0.60 -11.00 -16.55
CA GLN A 43 1.74 -11.73 -15.96
C GLN A 43 2.87 -10.76 -15.63
N VAL A 44 3.70 -11.12 -14.64
CA VAL A 44 4.70 -10.22 -14.06
C VAL A 44 6.10 -10.79 -14.23
N THR A 45 7.05 -9.91 -14.54
CA THR A 45 8.48 -10.17 -14.47
C THR A 45 9.17 -9.08 -13.65
N GLN A 46 10.26 -9.43 -12.96
CA GLN A 46 11.07 -8.46 -12.25
C GLN A 46 11.83 -7.56 -13.24
N LEU A 47 12.07 -6.31 -12.84
CA LEU A 47 12.90 -5.40 -13.64
C LEU A 47 14.33 -5.96 -13.81
N PRO A 48 14.93 -5.81 -15.01
CA PRO A 48 16.37 -6.02 -15.18
C PRO A 48 17.17 -5.17 -14.19
N PHE A 49 18.32 -5.70 -13.76
CA PHE A 49 19.15 -5.10 -12.71
C PHE A 49 19.44 -3.61 -12.96
N GLU A 50 19.79 -3.24 -14.18
CA GLU A 50 20.15 -1.87 -14.54
C GLU A 50 18.95 -0.93 -14.35
N LEU A 51 17.77 -1.34 -14.81
CA LEU A 51 16.54 -0.54 -14.70
C LEU A 51 16.02 -0.47 -13.26
N ALA A 52 16.14 -1.57 -12.51
CA ALA A 52 15.85 -1.57 -11.09
C ALA A 52 16.78 -0.61 -10.35
N HIS A 53 18.08 -0.64 -10.66
CA HIS A 53 19.08 0.23 -10.06
C HIS A 53 18.81 1.71 -10.38
N HIS A 54 18.57 2.06 -11.64
CA HIS A 54 18.23 3.43 -12.03
C HIS A 54 16.96 3.94 -11.34
N SER A 55 15.92 3.10 -11.28
CA SER A 55 14.68 3.45 -10.59
C SER A 55 14.92 3.70 -9.09
N SER A 56 15.71 2.84 -8.44
CA SER A 56 16.12 3.05 -7.05
C SER A 56 16.91 4.34 -6.87
N VAL A 57 17.88 4.63 -7.74
CA VAL A 57 18.71 5.85 -7.64
C VAL A 57 17.87 7.11 -7.74
N TYR A 58 16.93 7.20 -8.70
CA TYR A 58 16.03 8.36 -8.81
C TYR A 58 15.20 8.57 -7.54
N LEU A 59 14.64 7.49 -6.98
CA LEU A 59 13.82 7.58 -5.78
C LEU A 59 14.66 7.83 -4.51
N GLU A 60 15.90 7.33 -4.47
CA GLU A 60 16.85 7.60 -3.39
C GLU A 60 17.31 9.06 -3.38
N SER A 61 17.51 9.66 -4.55
CA SER A 61 17.96 11.04 -4.72
C SER A 61 16.83 12.07 -4.65
N GLY A 62 15.62 11.70 -4.19
CA GLY A 62 14.47 12.61 -4.10
C GLY A 62 13.83 13.00 -5.44
N GLN A 63 14.30 12.46 -6.57
CA GLN A 63 13.77 12.71 -7.92
C GLN A 63 12.55 11.83 -8.19
N TYR A 64 11.52 11.99 -7.36
CA TYR A 64 10.35 11.11 -7.34
C TYR A 64 9.56 11.16 -8.65
N LEU A 65 9.40 12.33 -9.26
CA LEU A 65 8.63 12.47 -10.51
C LEU A 65 9.28 11.70 -11.67
N GLN A 66 10.60 11.80 -11.80
CA GLN A 66 11.38 11.09 -12.80
C GLN A 66 11.33 9.58 -12.54
N GLY A 67 11.54 9.17 -11.28
CA GLY A 67 11.46 7.77 -10.86
C GLY A 67 10.09 7.14 -11.16
N TYR A 68 8.99 7.80 -10.77
CA TYR A 68 7.64 7.30 -11.06
C TYR A 68 7.26 7.38 -12.53
N GLY A 69 7.77 8.37 -13.27
CA GLY A 69 7.61 8.46 -14.71
C GLY A 69 8.23 7.25 -15.43
N LEU A 70 9.45 6.88 -15.05
CA LEU A 70 10.13 5.67 -15.54
C LEU A 70 9.33 4.41 -15.19
N LEU A 71 9.00 4.21 -13.92
CA LEU A 71 8.27 3.03 -13.46
C LEU A 71 6.89 2.88 -14.12
N THR A 72 6.17 3.97 -14.32
CA THR A 72 4.88 3.97 -15.03
C THR A 72 5.06 3.62 -16.50
N SER A 73 6.11 4.12 -17.15
CA SER A 73 6.41 3.80 -18.55
C SER A 73 6.75 2.32 -18.72
N LEU A 74 7.55 1.76 -17.81
CA LEU A 74 7.91 0.34 -17.78
C LEU A 74 6.68 -0.55 -17.56
N LEU A 75 5.80 -0.19 -16.62
CA LEU A 75 4.56 -0.93 -16.35
C LEU A 75 3.65 -0.98 -17.59
N ARG A 76 3.59 0.13 -18.36
CA ARG A 76 2.74 0.25 -19.55
C ARG A 76 3.38 -0.33 -20.81
N SER A 77 4.69 -0.49 -20.85
CA SER A 77 5.41 -1.11 -21.97
C SER A 77 4.83 -2.49 -22.29
N GLY A 78 4.58 -2.79 -23.56
CA GLY A 78 4.01 -4.06 -24.01
C GLY A 78 2.48 -4.22 -23.79
N SER A 79 1.76 -3.15 -23.47
CA SER A 79 0.29 -3.19 -23.28
C SER A 79 -0.53 -3.20 -24.58
N SER A 80 0.10 -2.88 -25.73
CA SER A 80 -0.55 -2.71 -27.03
C SER A 80 -0.86 -4.02 -27.78
N SER A 81 -0.34 -5.15 -27.31
CA SER A 81 -0.63 -6.47 -27.90
C SER A 81 -2.00 -6.99 -27.47
N SER A 82 -2.59 -7.85 -28.31
CA SER A 82 -3.83 -8.56 -27.99
C SER A 82 -3.70 -9.32 -26.66
N THR A 83 -4.83 -9.57 -25.98
CA THR A 83 -4.81 -10.15 -24.62
C THR A 83 -4.14 -11.52 -24.54
N SER A 84 -4.05 -12.24 -25.67
CA SER A 84 -3.38 -13.53 -25.80
C SER A 84 -1.86 -13.43 -26.04
N ASP A 85 -1.32 -12.27 -26.41
CA ASP A 85 0.10 -12.06 -26.73
C ASP A 85 0.72 -10.88 -25.96
N ARG A 86 0.14 -10.56 -24.80
CA ARG A 86 0.63 -9.47 -23.95
C ARG A 86 1.90 -9.92 -23.23
N LEU A 87 3.02 -9.25 -23.53
CA LEU A 87 4.30 -9.42 -22.82
C LEU A 87 4.08 -9.27 -21.31
N PRO A 88 4.87 -9.90 -20.42
CA PRO A 88 4.76 -9.66 -18.99
C PRO A 88 5.03 -8.18 -18.61
N ALA A 89 4.35 -7.69 -17.58
CA ALA A 89 4.62 -6.37 -16.99
C ALA A 89 5.89 -6.45 -16.13
N GLN A 90 6.75 -5.47 -16.31
CA GLN A 90 7.95 -5.34 -15.49
C GLN A 90 7.63 -4.57 -14.21
N ILE A 91 7.91 -5.16 -13.06
CA ILE A 91 7.71 -4.53 -11.75
C ILE A 91 9.04 -4.29 -11.03
N PRO A 92 9.12 -3.24 -10.19
CA PRO A 92 10.28 -3.02 -9.36
C PRO A 92 10.34 -3.98 -8.18
N PRO A 93 11.50 -4.01 -7.48
CA PRO A 93 11.63 -4.63 -6.17
C PRO A 93 10.56 -4.16 -5.18
N ILE A 94 10.18 -5.04 -4.27
CA ILE A 94 9.07 -4.86 -3.33
C ILE A 94 9.23 -3.61 -2.45
N GLN A 95 10.47 -3.25 -2.10
CA GLN A 95 10.80 -2.08 -1.29
C GLN A 95 10.34 -0.77 -1.94
N LEU A 96 10.27 -0.71 -3.28
CA LEU A 96 9.82 0.48 -3.97
C LEU A 96 8.30 0.67 -3.81
N PHE A 97 7.53 -0.41 -3.63
CA PHE A 97 6.12 -0.32 -3.25
C PHE A 97 5.97 0.18 -1.81
N GLU A 98 6.80 -0.32 -0.89
CA GLU A 98 6.85 0.17 0.51
C GLU A 98 7.10 1.69 0.57
N LEU A 99 8.10 2.15 -0.16
CA LEU A 99 8.44 3.56 -0.29
C LEU A 99 7.29 4.35 -0.92
N SER A 100 6.71 3.84 -2.00
CA SER A 100 5.60 4.51 -2.69
C SER A 100 4.40 4.73 -1.79
N ALA A 101 4.02 3.71 -1.00
CA ALA A 101 2.93 3.81 -0.05
C ALA A 101 3.24 4.82 1.06
N THR A 102 4.50 4.89 1.51
CA THR A 102 4.95 5.92 2.46
C THR A 102 4.84 7.30 1.83
N LEU A 103 5.28 7.50 0.59
CA LEU A 103 5.27 8.79 -0.11
C LEU A 103 3.87 9.37 -0.33
N VAL A 104 2.83 8.53 -0.41
CA VAL A 104 1.43 9.00 -0.45
C VAL A 104 1.07 9.84 0.79
N VAL A 105 1.61 9.47 1.96
CA VAL A 105 1.39 10.19 3.23
C VAL A 105 2.58 11.07 3.62
N TYR A 106 3.63 11.13 2.79
CA TYR A 106 4.85 11.88 3.07
C TYR A 106 5.00 13.18 2.25
N PRO A 107 4.11 14.19 2.32
CA PRO A 107 4.48 15.53 1.85
C PRO A 107 5.28 16.28 2.91
N ALA A 108 6.46 15.71 3.20
CA ALA A 108 7.56 16.14 4.08
C ALA A 108 7.13 17.04 5.26
N VAL A 109 6.37 16.62 6.26
CA VAL A 109 5.81 15.33 6.66
C VAL A 109 4.39 15.67 7.12
N THR A 110 3.39 15.30 6.32
CA THR A 110 1.94 15.53 6.53
C THR A 110 1.58 16.82 7.27
N THR A 111 1.69 18.03 6.72
CA THR A 111 1.63 18.51 5.35
C THR A 111 2.40 19.83 5.33
N ARG A 112 3.69 19.74 5.65
CA ARG A 112 4.61 20.89 5.68
C ARG A 112 5.20 21.20 4.31
N ALA A 113 4.89 20.43 3.27
CA ALA A 113 5.31 20.67 1.89
C ALA A 113 5.12 22.15 1.47
N THR A 114 6.26 22.82 1.23
CA THR A 114 6.40 24.17 0.71
C THR A 114 6.32 24.17 -0.82
N THR A 115 6.92 23.17 -1.45
CA THR A 115 6.98 23.05 -2.91
C THR A 115 5.83 22.21 -3.51
N PRO A 116 5.30 22.62 -4.67
CA PRO A 116 4.27 21.84 -5.38
C PRO A 116 4.79 20.48 -5.84
N ASP A 117 6.10 20.36 -6.08
CA ASP A 117 6.75 19.14 -6.57
C ASP A 117 6.64 17.98 -5.58
N LYS A 118 6.77 18.25 -4.27
CA LYS A 118 6.57 17.25 -3.21
C LYS A 118 5.14 16.71 -3.21
N LEU A 119 4.14 17.56 -3.48
CA LEU A 119 2.75 17.13 -3.62
C LEU A 119 2.52 16.33 -4.90
N GLN A 120 3.12 16.75 -6.02
CA GLN A 120 3.04 16.01 -7.27
C GLN A 120 3.70 14.62 -7.16
N ALA A 121 4.85 14.53 -6.49
CA ALA A 121 5.54 13.28 -6.20
C ALA A 121 4.65 12.31 -5.40
N SER A 122 4.01 12.81 -4.34
CA SER A 122 3.06 12.04 -3.53
C SER A 122 1.87 11.52 -4.36
N ASN A 123 1.30 12.38 -5.22
CA ASN A 123 0.22 11.98 -6.13
C ASN A 123 0.70 10.98 -7.19
N ALA A 124 1.92 11.13 -7.71
CA ALA A 124 2.51 10.21 -8.68
C ALA A 124 2.74 8.83 -8.06
N ALA A 125 3.20 8.75 -6.82
CA ALA A 125 3.34 7.50 -6.07
C ALA A 125 1.98 6.79 -5.90
N ALA A 126 0.95 7.53 -5.48
CA ALA A 126 -0.40 6.99 -5.32
C ALA A 126 -0.97 6.49 -6.65
N LYS A 127 -0.78 7.26 -7.73
CA LYS A 127 -1.21 6.87 -9.08
C LYS A 127 -0.48 5.61 -9.54
N TYR A 128 0.83 5.54 -9.34
CA TYR A 128 1.63 4.38 -9.71
C TYR A 128 1.14 3.10 -9.02
N LEU A 129 0.90 3.14 -7.70
CA LEU A 129 0.38 1.98 -6.98
C LEU A 129 -1.01 1.53 -7.47
N ARG A 130 -1.91 2.46 -7.79
CA ARG A 130 -3.21 2.11 -8.41
C ARG A 130 -3.04 1.49 -9.79
N ASP A 131 -2.14 2.04 -10.61
CA ASP A 131 -1.86 1.50 -11.93
C ASP A 131 -1.29 0.07 -11.84
N VAL A 132 -0.39 -0.19 -10.89
CA VAL A 132 0.12 -1.54 -10.60
C VAL A 132 -1.02 -2.47 -10.18
N ASN A 133 -1.83 -2.08 -9.18
CA ASN A 133 -2.98 -2.86 -8.72
C ASN A 133 -3.93 -3.21 -9.87
N ARG A 134 -4.21 -2.27 -10.76
CA ARG A 134 -5.11 -2.44 -11.90
C ARG A 134 -4.52 -3.34 -13.01
N VAL A 135 -3.23 -3.23 -13.30
CA VAL A 135 -2.59 -3.92 -14.44
C VAL A 135 -2.18 -5.34 -14.08
N VAL A 136 -1.49 -5.52 -12.96
CA VAL A 136 -0.90 -6.80 -12.56
C VAL A 136 -1.66 -7.48 -11.44
N GLY A 137 -2.54 -6.78 -10.75
CA GLY A 137 -3.24 -7.33 -9.60
C GLY A 137 -2.38 -7.36 -8.35
N PRO A 138 -3.01 -7.33 -7.17
CA PRO A 138 -2.31 -7.29 -5.89
C PRO A 138 -1.54 -8.57 -5.57
N VAL A 139 -2.02 -9.74 -6.00
CA VAL A 139 -1.32 -11.01 -5.75
C VAL A 139 -0.04 -11.09 -6.59
N ASN A 140 -0.10 -10.79 -7.89
CA ASN A 140 1.10 -10.84 -8.75
C ASN A 140 2.07 -9.69 -8.47
N ALA A 141 1.58 -8.54 -8.00
CA ALA A 141 2.44 -7.44 -7.53
C ALA A 141 3.19 -7.77 -6.23
N GLY A 142 2.76 -8.80 -5.49
CA GLY A 142 3.36 -9.15 -4.22
C GLY A 142 3.08 -8.11 -3.12
N PHE A 143 1.97 -7.38 -3.18
CA PHE A 143 1.63 -6.37 -2.18
C PHE A 143 1.49 -6.93 -0.77
N ALA A 144 1.06 -8.20 -0.63
CA ALA A 144 1.05 -8.91 0.64
C ALA A 144 2.43 -9.06 1.31
N LYS A 145 3.51 -8.98 0.53
CA LYS A 145 4.89 -8.98 1.05
C LYS A 145 5.42 -7.56 1.25
N ALA A 146 4.99 -6.61 0.41
CA ALA A 146 5.36 -5.20 0.53
C ALA A 146 4.77 -4.56 1.78
N PHE A 147 3.47 -4.74 2.00
CA PHE A 147 2.72 -3.95 2.99
C PHE A 147 2.64 -4.67 4.32
N VAL A 148 3.82 -4.88 4.93
CA VAL A 148 3.96 -5.56 6.21
C VAL A 148 4.51 -4.61 7.26
N PHE A 149 3.76 -4.42 8.34
CA PHE A 149 4.20 -3.64 9.50
C PHE A 149 5.20 -4.43 10.34
N THR A 150 6.39 -3.88 10.54
CA THR A 150 7.40 -4.44 11.43
C THR A 150 7.25 -3.79 12.81
N GLY A 151 6.23 -4.17 13.58
CA GLY A 151 5.90 -3.48 14.82
C GLY A 151 7.10 -3.25 15.76
N LEU A 152 7.14 -2.07 16.42
CA LEU A 152 8.26 -1.59 17.23
C LEU A 152 8.68 -2.55 18.37
N ASN A 153 7.80 -3.47 18.77
CA ASN A 153 7.96 -4.37 19.90
C ASN A 153 8.21 -5.85 19.53
N SER A 154 8.48 -6.19 18.26
CA SER A 154 8.86 -7.55 17.90
C SER A 154 10.37 -7.69 17.72
N PRO A 155 11.13 -8.16 18.73
CA PRO A 155 12.55 -8.50 18.56
C PRO A 155 12.76 -9.61 17.52
N LYS A 156 11.70 -10.32 17.11
CA LYS A 156 11.73 -11.36 16.07
C LYS A 156 11.61 -10.79 14.64
N SER A 157 11.04 -9.59 14.46
CA SER A 157 10.82 -9.02 13.11
C SER A 157 12.08 -8.38 12.50
N ARG A 158 12.96 -7.77 13.33
CA ARG A 158 14.29 -7.34 12.88
C ARG A 158 15.18 -8.52 12.43
N GLY A 159 14.87 -9.73 12.90
CA GLY A 159 15.50 -10.98 12.47
C GLY A 159 14.93 -11.54 11.17
N TRP A 160 13.66 -11.29 10.83
CA TRP A 160 13.03 -11.88 9.63
C TRP A 160 13.60 -11.30 8.32
N ARG A 161 13.97 -10.02 8.30
CA ARG A 161 14.70 -9.43 7.15
C ARG A 161 16.20 -9.79 7.11
N ARG A 162 16.76 -10.40 8.17
CA ARG A 162 18.18 -10.82 8.23
C ARG A 162 18.39 -12.35 8.24
N ARG A 163 17.35 -13.14 8.49
CA ARG A 163 17.40 -14.58 8.55
C ARG A 163 16.45 -15.12 7.50
N GLY A 164 17.02 -15.39 6.33
CA GLY A 164 16.37 -16.13 5.27
C GLY A 164 15.69 -17.40 5.80
N THR A 165 14.56 -17.71 5.17
CA THR A 165 14.27 -19.06 4.67
C THR A 165 14.82 -20.20 5.51
N LEU A 166 14.20 -20.47 6.66
CA LEU A 166 14.35 -21.74 7.36
C LEU A 166 12.97 -22.20 7.83
N SER A 167 12.21 -22.71 6.85
CA SER A 167 11.30 -23.85 6.98
C SER A 167 10.83 -24.25 5.57
N SER A 168 11.72 -24.87 4.80
CA SER A 168 11.31 -25.92 3.86
C SER A 168 12.49 -26.88 3.67
N PRO A 169 12.27 -28.21 3.65
CA PRO A 169 13.34 -29.19 3.60
C PRO A 169 14.08 -29.14 2.27
N ILE A 170 15.36 -29.45 2.37
CA ILE A 170 16.35 -29.68 1.33
C ILE A 170 15.73 -30.30 0.06
N ASN A 171 15.80 -29.57 -1.06
CA ASN A 171 16.15 -30.11 -2.36
C ASN A 171 16.77 -29.00 -3.20
N GLY A 172 18.01 -29.26 -3.63
CA GLY A 172 18.87 -28.28 -4.27
C GLY A 172 18.46 -27.96 -5.70
N ASP A 173 18.09 -26.71 -5.93
CA ASP A 173 18.50 -25.92 -7.08
C ASP A 173 18.33 -24.43 -6.72
N SER A 174 19.27 -23.90 -5.94
CA SER A 174 19.21 -22.52 -5.45
C SER A 174 19.79 -21.54 -6.47
N LYS A 175 18.98 -21.09 -7.43
CA LYS A 175 19.06 -19.69 -7.86
C LYS A 175 18.56 -18.83 -6.69
N ARG A 176 19.47 -18.50 -5.78
CA ARG A 176 19.26 -17.42 -4.81
C ARG A 176 18.89 -16.18 -5.61
N VAL A 177 17.63 -15.73 -5.49
CA VAL A 177 17.25 -14.38 -5.91
C VAL A 177 18.17 -13.46 -5.11
N GLU A 178 19.05 -12.76 -5.81
CA GLU A 178 19.99 -11.80 -5.24
C GLU A 178 19.26 -10.94 -4.21
N ASP A 179 19.81 -10.89 -3.00
CA ASP A 179 19.33 -10.10 -1.90
C ASP A 179 19.00 -8.68 -2.38
N GLU A 180 17.71 -8.35 -2.36
CA GLU A 180 17.16 -7.04 -2.74
C GLU A 180 17.91 -5.95 -1.98
N ARG A 181 18.72 -5.16 -2.70
CA ARG A 181 19.49 -4.06 -2.11
C ARG A 181 18.50 -3.12 -1.40
N PRO A 182 18.63 -2.91 -0.07
CA PRO A 182 17.72 -2.02 0.63
C PRO A 182 17.88 -0.60 0.09
N ILE A 183 16.75 0.04 -0.23
CA ILE A 183 16.71 1.45 -0.63
C ILE A 183 17.34 2.28 0.49
N LYS A 184 18.33 3.11 0.16
CA LYS A 184 19.12 3.88 1.14
C LYS A 184 18.48 5.19 1.61
N SER A 185 17.32 5.55 1.08
CA SER A 185 16.60 6.77 1.48
C SER A 185 16.12 6.69 2.94
N ALA A 186 16.27 7.79 3.69
CA ALA A 186 15.76 7.92 5.05
C ALA A 186 14.23 7.70 5.11
N VAL A 187 13.50 8.14 4.08
CA VAL A 187 12.04 7.94 3.91
C VAL A 187 11.70 6.46 3.73
N ALA A 188 12.54 5.71 3.02
CA ALA A 188 12.34 4.27 2.79
C ALA A 188 12.68 3.41 4.02
N GLN A 189 13.55 3.90 4.90
CA GLN A 189 14.04 3.16 6.06
C GLN A 189 13.43 3.68 7.36
N GLN A 190 14.11 4.62 8.01
CA GLN A 190 13.79 5.05 9.38
C GLN A 190 12.46 5.79 9.43
N ASN A 191 12.14 6.57 8.39
CA ASN A 191 10.90 7.35 8.30
C ASN A 191 9.81 6.65 7.48
N SER A 192 9.98 5.35 7.26
CA SER A 192 8.99 4.52 6.58
C SER A 192 7.73 4.37 7.44
N LEU A 193 6.57 4.39 6.79
CA LEU A 193 5.28 4.15 7.44
C LEU A 193 5.28 2.81 8.20
N TRP A 194 5.92 1.81 7.60
CA TRP A 194 5.99 0.43 8.10
C TRP A 194 6.91 0.27 9.32
N ALA A 195 7.84 1.21 9.51
CA ALA A 195 8.78 1.25 10.64
C ALA A 195 8.26 2.13 11.78
N LYS A 196 7.52 3.20 11.47
CA LYS A 196 7.02 4.17 12.45
C LYS A 196 5.71 3.77 13.12
N ALA A 197 4.82 3.10 12.39
CA ALA A 197 3.59 2.60 12.95
C ALA A 197 3.76 1.19 13.55
N ASP A 198 3.13 0.95 14.69
CA ASP A 198 3.10 -0.38 15.33
C ASP A 198 2.36 -1.42 14.47
N ASP A 199 1.21 -1.02 13.92
CA ASP A 199 0.34 -1.85 13.10
C ASP A 199 -0.55 -0.98 12.19
N PHE A 200 -1.25 -1.63 11.26
CA PHE A 200 -2.19 -0.99 10.35
C PHE A 200 -3.29 -0.21 11.06
N TRP A 201 -3.85 -0.77 12.14
CA TRP A 201 -4.98 -0.15 12.85
C TRP A 201 -4.59 1.11 13.60
N ARG A 202 -3.34 1.21 14.04
CA ARG A 202 -2.78 2.45 14.58
C ARG A 202 -2.76 3.56 13.54
N VAL A 203 -2.38 3.24 12.30
CA VAL A 203 -2.43 4.17 11.16
C VAL A 203 -3.87 4.58 10.85
N VAL A 204 -4.80 3.61 10.81
CA VAL A 204 -6.23 3.87 10.58
C VAL A 204 -6.82 4.80 11.65
N GLY A 205 -6.55 4.53 12.93
CA GLY A 205 -7.01 5.37 14.03
C GLY A 205 -6.46 6.78 13.96
N TRP A 206 -5.17 6.94 13.65
CA TRP A 206 -4.56 8.26 13.47
C TRP A 206 -5.16 9.03 12.28
N ALA A 207 -5.35 8.36 11.15
CA ALA A 207 -5.96 8.95 9.97
C ALA A 207 -7.40 9.45 10.27
N PHE A 208 -8.20 8.66 11.00
CA PHE A 208 -9.55 9.09 11.39
C PHE A 208 -9.56 10.20 12.45
N ASN A 209 -8.62 10.22 13.38
CA ASN A 209 -8.40 11.38 14.25
C ASN A 209 -8.10 12.65 13.42
N CYS A 210 -7.25 12.54 12.40
CA CYS A 210 -6.98 13.64 11.46
C CYS A 210 -8.23 14.08 10.71
N SER A 211 -9.12 13.16 10.34
CA SER A 211 -10.38 13.52 9.67
C SER A 211 -11.26 14.47 10.48
N VAL A 212 -11.17 14.43 11.81
CA VAL A 212 -11.94 15.31 12.70
C VAL A 212 -11.12 16.57 13.03
N LYS A 213 -9.89 16.40 13.55
CA LYS A 213 -9.10 17.50 14.13
C LYS A 213 -8.15 18.20 13.15
N TYR A 214 -7.67 17.50 12.12
CA TYR A 214 -6.58 17.98 11.24
C TYR A 214 -6.90 17.80 9.76
N LYS A 215 -7.83 18.62 9.24
CA LYS A 215 -8.38 18.50 7.87
C LYS A 215 -7.32 18.54 6.77
N ALA A 216 -6.31 19.41 6.88
CA ALA A 216 -5.23 19.47 5.89
C ALA A 216 -4.45 18.14 5.80
N ARG A 217 -4.17 17.51 6.94
CA ARG A 217 -3.50 16.19 7.00
C ARG A 217 -4.42 15.08 6.49
N TRP A 218 -5.70 15.19 6.81
CA TRP A 218 -6.71 14.25 6.35
C TRP A 218 -6.75 14.09 4.83
N GLU A 219 -6.49 15.15 4.06
CA GLU A 219 -6.46 15.04 2.59
C GLU A 219 -5.45 14.00 2.09
N ARG A 220 -4.31 13.84 2.77
CA ARG A 220 -3.29 12.85 2.42
C ARG A 220 -3.64 11.46 2.97
N TRP A 221 -4.03 11.41 4.24
CA TRP A 221 -4.44 10.17 4.89
C TRP A 221 -5.65 9.52 4.20
N LYS A 222 -6.59 10.31 3.69
CA LYS A 222 -7.72 9.85 2.88
C LYS A 222 -7.26 9.13 1.62
N ILE A 223 -6.30 9.69 0.88
CA ILE A 223 -5.79 9.09 -0.36
C ILE A 223 -5.13 7.74 -0.06
N TRP A 224 -4.34 7.68 1.00
CA TRP A 224 -3.68 6.45 1.42
C TRP A 224 -4.65 5.39 1.91
N LEU A 225 -5.63 5.75 2.75
CA LEU A 225 -6.65 4.81 3.22
C LEU A 225 -7.47 4.24 2.06
N ASP A 226 -7.89 5.10 1.14
CA ASP A 226 -8.64 4.68 -0.04
C ASP A 226 -7.83 3.71 -0.92
N LEU A 227 -6.56 4.03 -1.16
CA LEU A 227 -5.62 3.17 -1.89
C LEU A 227 -5.44 1.81 -1.21
N MET A 228 -5.18 1.79 0.11
CA MET A 228 -4.98 0.55 0.84
C MET A 228 -6.24 -0.32 0.86
N LEU A 229 -7.42 0.29 0.97
CA LEU A 229 -8.68 -0.44 0.90
C LEU A 229 -8.94 -1.03 -0.48
N GLU A 230 -8.67 -0.27 -1.54
CA GLU A 230 -8.75 -0.76 -2.93
C GLU A 230 -7.85 -1.98 -3.13
N ILE A 231 -6.59 -1.89 -2.69
CA ILE A 231 -5.61 -2.99 -2.80
C ILE A 231 -6.05 -4.21 -1.99
N MET A 232 -6.48 -4.04 -0.74
CA MET A 232 -6.93 -5.16 0.09
C MET A 232 -8.19 -5.82 -0.47
N GLU A 233 -9.13 -5.02 -0.99
CA GLU A 233 -10.35 -5.53 -1.61
C GLU A 233 -10.07 -6.34 -2.86
N ASP A 234 -9.17 -5.86 -3.72
CA ASP A 234 -8.76 -6.60 -4.90
C ASP A 234 -7.93 -7.84 -4.55
N ASP A 235 -7.09 -7.78 -3.50
CA ASP A 235 -6.28 -8.92 -3.04
C ASP A 235 -7.18 -10.05 -2.57
N TRP A 236 -8.17 -9.72 -1.75
CA TRP A 236 -9.13 -10.72 -1.30
C TRP A 236 -9.95 -11.28 -2.46
N LYS A 237 -10.49 -10.43 -3.33
CA LYS A 237 -11.29 -10.88 -4.49
C LYS A 237 -10.49 -11.78 -5.42
N GLU A 238 -9.24 -11.41 -5.71
CA GLU A 238 -8.35 -12.22 -6.55
C GLU A 238 -8.08 -13.58 -5.90
N ARG A 239 -7.76 -13.59 -4.61
CA ARG A 239 -7.49 -14.81 -3.86
C ARG A 239 -8.70 -15.75 -3.81
N ASN A 240 -9.90 -15.23 -3.55
CA ASN A 240 -11.13 -16.00 -3.62
C ASN A 240 -11.32 -16.64 -5.01
N MET A 241 -11.11 -15.88 -6.10
CA MET A 241 -11.21 -16.42 -7.45
C MET A 241 -10.16 -17.50 -7.75
N LEU A 242 -8.98 -17.41 -7.14
CA LEU A 242 -7.95 -18.44 -7.26
C LEU A 242 -8.32 -19.70 -6.46
N CYS A 243 -8.86 -19.54 -5.24
CA CYS A 243 -9.38 -20.64 -4.45
C CYS A 243 -10.52 -21.38 -5.15
N ASP A 244 -11.49 -20.67 -5.75
CA ASP A 244 -12.61 -21.30 -6.46
C ASP A 244 -12.16 -22.14 -7.66
N LYS A 245 -11.00 -21.80 -8.25
CA LYS A 245 -10.37 -22.55 -9.34
C LYS A 245 -9.51 -23.71 -8.83
N GLN A 246 -9.13 -23.69 -7.56
CA GLN A 246 -8.22 -24.66 -6.97
C GLN A 246 -9.02 -25.78 -6.32
N GLN A 247 -8.74 -27.02 -6.75
CA GLN A 247 -9.50 -28.19 -6.31
C GLN A 247 -9.08 -28.70 -4.91
N ASP A 248 -7.95 -28.22 -4.40
CA ASP A 248 -7.41 -28.55 -3.08
C ASP A 248 -7.84 -27.52 -2.03
N SER A 249 -8.58 -27.98 -1.02
CA SER A 249 -9.08 -27.15 0.07
C SER A 249 -7.98 -26.62 0.97
N THR A 250 -6.89 -27.37 1.17
CA THR A 250 -5.80 -26.98 2.08
C THR A 250 -4.97 -25.84 1.51
N ALA A 251 -4.56 -25.97 0.25
CA ALA A 251 -3.84 -24.92 -0.46
C ALA A 251 -4.71 -23.67 -0.69
N SER A 252 -6.03 -23.83 -0.79
CA SER A 252 -6.97 -22.71 -0.87
C SER A 252 -7.03 -21.90 0.43
N ASP A 253 -7.02 -22.57 1.59
CA ASP A 253 -6.99 -21.88 2.88
C ASP A 253 -5.66 -21.17 3.12
N GLU A 254 -4.52 -21.78 2.76
CA GLU A 254 -3.21 -21.11 2.82
C GLU A 254 -3.18 -19.83 1.97
N LEU A 255 -3.78 -19.89 0.77
CA LEU A 255 -3.83 -18.75 -0.15
C LEU A 255 -4.63 -17.59 0.44
N LEU A 256 -5.74 -17.85 1.14
CA LEU A 256 -6.54 -16.81 1.82
C LEU A 256 -5.86 -16.28 3.09
N GLN A 257 -5.17 -17.15 3.84
CA GLN A 257 -4.41 -16.73 5.02
C GLN A 257 -3.29 -15.74 4.68
N GLN A 258 -2.76 -15.82 3.46
CA GLN A 258 -1.76 -14.88 2.95
C GLN A 258 -2.35 -13.52 2.54
N SER A 259 -3.68 -13.33 2.55
CA SER A 259 -4.29 -12.05 2.19
C SER A 259 -3.88 -10.91 3.12
N ILE A 260 -3.76 -9.70 2.57
CA ILE A 260 -3.29 -8.52 3.31
C ILE A 260 -4.19 -8.26 4.53
N ILE A 261 -5.52 -8.36 4.35
CA ILE A 261 -6.47 -8.11 5.42
C ILE A 261 -6.35 -9.15 6.55
N VAL A 262 -6.14 -10.43 6.22
CA VAL A 262 -5.95 -11.47 7.24
C VAL A 262 -4.67 -11.22 8.02
N GLN A 263 -3.57 -10.83 7.36
CA GLN A 263 -2.34 -10.45 8.05
C GLN A 263 -2.57 -9.31 9.05
N TYR A 264 -3.33 -8.27 8.68
CA TYR A 264 -3.65 -7.17 9.59
C TYR A 264 -4.60 -7.55 10.73
N LEU A 265 -5.54 -8.47 10.49
CA LEU A 265 -6.43 -8.99 11.53
C LEU A 265 -5.68 -9.88 12.53
N ILE A 266 -4.78 -10.74 12.05
CA ILE A 266 -3.91 -11.56 12.88
C ILE A 266 -2.97 -10.68 13.70
N GLY A 267 -2.35 -9.67 13.08
CA GLY A 267 -1.47 -8.72 13.77
C GLY A 267 -2.19 -7.94 14.88
N ALA A 268 -3.49 -7.69 14.73
CA ALA A 268 -4.34 -7.05 15.73
C ALA A 268 -4.90 -8.00 16.80
N ASN A 269 -4.66 -9.31 16.66
CA ASN A 269 -5.32 -10.35 17.44
C ASN A 269 -6.85 -10.24 17.41
N ALA A 270 -7.42 -10.10 16.21
CA ALA A 270 -8.87 -9.89 16.00
C ALA A 270 -9.76 -11.06 16.46
N ASN A 271 -9.19 -12.24 16.77
CA ASN A 271 -9.96 -13.35 17.36
C ASN A 271 -10.33 -13.02 18.82
N SER A 272 -9.48 -12.27 19.53
CA SER A 272 -9.75 -11.78 20.88
C SER A 272 -10.76 -10.64 20.91
N LEU A 273 -11.60 -10.59 21.96
CA LEU A 273 -12.48 -9.45 22.23
C LEU A 273 -11.71 -8.13 22.37
N VAL A 274 -10.49 -8.19 22.92
CA VAL A 274 -9.63 -7.00 23.08
C VAL A 274 -9.16 -6.49 21.71
N GLY A 275 -8.75 -7.39 20.82
CA GLY A 275 -8.34 -7.04 19.45
C GLY A 275 -9.49 -6.48 18.63
N ARG A 276 -10.69 -7.08 18.72
CA ARG A 276 -11.91 -6.54 18.08
C ARG A 276 -12.28 -5.15 18.59
N ARG A 277 -12.16 -4.92 19.90
CA ARG A 277 -12.39 -3.57 20.46
C ARG A 277 -11.36 -2.57 19.97
N LYS A 278 -10.07 -2.93 19.92
CA LYS A 278 -9.00 -2.07 19.38
C LYS A 278 -9.26 -1.69 17.92
N LEU A 279 -9.64 -2.67 17.09
CA LEU A 279 -10.04 -2.48 15.71
C LEU A 279 -11.21 -1.49 15.59
N LEU A 280 -12.29 -1.72 16.36
CA LEU A 280 -13.47 -0.85 16.34
C LEU A 280 -13.14 0.56 16.83
N ASN A 281 -12.33 0.69 17.88
CA ASN A 281 -11.86 1.99 18.38
C ASN A 281 -11.02 2.73 17.31
N ALA A 282 -10.18 2.02 16.56
CA ALA A 282 -9.40 2.62 15.48
C ALA A 282 -10.31 3.13 14.35
N ILE A 283 -11.28 2.32 13.92
CA ILE A 283 -12.21 2.72 12.86
C ILE A 283 -13.11 3.88 13.32
N LEU A 284 -13.58 3.83 14.56
CA LEU A 284 -14.50 4.83 15.13
C LEU A 284 -13.77 5.99 15.83
N ALA A 285 -12.47 6.15 15.60
CA ALA A 285 -11.70 7.24 16.18
C ALA A 285 -12.33 8.59 15.80
N ASP A 286 -12.63 9.38 16.83
CA ASP A 286 -13.45 10.60 16.78
C ASP A 286 -12.62 11.86 17.06
N GLY A 287 -11.31 11.73 17.25
CA GLY A 287 -10.44 12.85 17.62
C GLY A 287 -10.65 13.38 19.04
N GLY A 288 -11.42 12.68 19.89
CA GLY A 288 -11.55 12.97 21.31
C GLY A 288 -10.24 12.69 22.06
N SER A 289 -10.13 13.18 23.31
CA SER A 289 -8.90 13.03 24.12
C SER A 289 -8.47 11.57 24.27
N LYS A 290 -9.43 10.66 24.47
CA LYS A 290 -9.18 9.21 24.55
C LYS A 290 -8.63 8.66 23.23
N ALA A 291 -9.31 8.92 22.10
CA ALA A 291 -8.89 8.42 20.79
C ALA A 291 -7.52 9.00 20.35
N MET A 292 -7.24 10.26 20.69
CA MET A 292 -5.94 10.90 20.46
C MET A 292 -4.82 10.31 21.31
N SER A 293 -5.13 9.85 22.53
CA SER A 293 -4.14 9.20 23.41
C SER A 293 -3.79 7.78 22.95
N GLU A 294 -4.77 7.05 22.41
CA GLU A 294 -4.64 5.69 21.92
C GLU A 294 -3.96 5.66 20.54
N PHE A 295 -4.40 6.53 19.63
CA PHE A 295 -3.91 6.63 18.25
C PHE A 295 -3.18 7.96 18.05
N LYS A 296 -1.91 7.97 18.47
CA LYS A 296 -1.00 9.12 18.32
C LYS A 296 -0.49 9.24 16.88
N GLU A 297 0.11 10.40 16.60
CA GLU A 297 0.87 10.70 15.40
C GLU A 297 1.74 9.53 14.95
N VAL A 298 1.70 9.24 13.66
CA VAL A 298 2.52 8.18 13.05
C VAL A 298 3.94 8.69 12.85
N PHE A 299 4.08 9.91 12.33
CA PHE A 299 5.38 10.53 12.19
C PHE A 299 5.71 11.40 13.40
N LYS A 300 6.99 11.46 13.77
CA LYS A 300 7.43 12.33 14.86
C LYS A 300 7.21 13.78 14.44
N ASP A 301 6.63 14.57 15.33
CA ASP A 301 6.38 15.99 15.13
C ASP A 301 5.45 16.32 13.94
N GLU A 302 4.56 15.38 13.58
CA GLU A 302 3.57 15.57 12.52
C GLU A 302 2.62 16.74 12.83
N LEU A 303 2.34 17.00 14.12
CA LEU A 303 1.51 18.12 14.53
C LEU A 303 2.19 19.50 14.47
N LYS A 304 3.51 19.58 14.31
CA LYS A 304 4.20 20.88 14.17
C LYS A 304 3.78 21.55 12.85
N GLY A 305 3.33 22.80 12.94
CA GLY A 305 2.96 23.61 11.77
C GLY A 305 4.17 24.05 10.94
N LYS A 306 3.91 24.62 9.75
CA LYS A 306 4.95 25.30 8.96
C LYS A 306 5.52 26.47 9.78
N LYS A 307 6.84 26.58 9.90
CA LYS A 307 7.47 27.80 10.43
C LYS A 307 7.22 28.92 9.41
N GLU A 308 6.78 30.09 9.86
CA GLU A 308 6.75 31.28 9.02
C GLU A 308 8.19 31.65 8.69
N GLU A 309 8.55 31.66 7.40
CA GLU A 309 9.85 32.15 6.96
C GLU A 309 9.94 33.64 7.28
N SER A 310 10.79 34.00 8.24
CA SER A 310 11.32 35.36 8.28
C SER A 310 12.18 35.54 7.04
N VAL A 311 11.67 36.26 6.04
CA VAL A 311 12.41 36.63 4.83
C VAL A 311 13.72 37.27 5.27
N LYS A 312 14.83 36.52 5.19
CA LYS A 312 16.16 37.09 5.37
C LYS A 312 16.41 37.99 4.14
N PRO A 313 16.83 39.25 4.33
CA PRO A 313 17.10 40.13 3.20
C PRO A 313 18.20 39.50 2.33
N ILE A 314 17.92 39.39 1.04
CA ILE A 314 18.86 38.87 0.03
C ILE A 314 20.13 39.72 0.11
N LYS A 315 21.26 39.09 0.47
CA LYS A 315 22.57 39.74 0.51
C LYS A 315 22.95 40.14 -0.92
N GLU A 316 23.31 41.41 -1.13
CA GLU A 316 23.70 41.93 -2.45
C GLU A 316 24.86 41.13 -3.05
N MET A 317 24.68 40.66 -4.28
CA MET A 317 25.63 39.86 -5.03
C MET A 317 26.82 40.71 -5.49
N ARG A 318 28.04 40.30 -5.15
CA ARG A 318 29.28 40.99 -5.57
C ARG A 318 30.06 40.10 -6.54
N LEU A 319 29.67 40.18 -7.81
CA LEU A 319 30.26 39.44 -8.92
C LEU A 319 31.78 39.68 -9.07
N ASP A 320 32.23 40.85 -8.64
CA ASP A 320 33.61 41.33 -8.80
C ASP A 320 34.59 40.61 -7.84
N GLU A 321 34.10 40.11 -6.70
CA GLU A 321 34.89 39.43 -5.66
C GLU A 321 34.74 37.91 -5.72
N GLY A 322 34.03 37.37 -6.72
CA GLY A 322 33.72 35.94 -6.82
C GLY A 322 32.70 35.44 -5.78
N ASP A 323 31.99 36.36 -5.10
CA ASP A 323 30.89 36.05 -4.19
C ASP A 323 29.58 35.98 -4.99
N PHE A 324 29.20 34.75 -5.38
CA PHE A 324 28.00 34.50 -6.19
C PHE A 324 26.68 34.66 -5.43
N GLY A 325 26.71 35.10 -4.16
CA GLY A 325 25.52 35.16 -3.33
C GLY A 325 24.94 33.77 -3.06
N ASP A 326 24.03 33.71 -2.10
CA ASP A 326 23.42 32.47 -1.60
C ASP A 326 22.35 31.92 -2.55
N LEU A 327 22.72 31.65 -3.80
CA LEU A 327 21.86 31.03 -4.82
C LEU A 327 21.95 29.49 -4.83
N GLY A 328 22.54 28.90 -3.79
CA GLY A 328 22.84 27.47 -3.75
C GLY A 328 22.25 26.68 -2.59
N VAL A 329 21.64 27.33 -1.59
CA VAL A 329 21.00 26.61 -0.48
C VAL A 329 19.51 26.54 -0.78
N ASP A 330 19.07 25.40 -1.32
CA ASP A 330 17.65 25.06 -1.28
C ASP A 330 17.28 24.99 0.21
N PRO A 331 16.44 25.88 0.74
CA PRO A 331 16.15 25.96 2.18
C PRO A 331 15.47 24.68 2.73
N ASP A 332 15.18 23.74 1.84
CA ASP A 332 14.57 22.45 2.07
C ASP A 332 15.58 21.29 2.24
N GLU A 333 16.86 21.42 1.86
CA GLU A 333 17.86 20.35 2.08
C GLU A 333 18.25 20.22 3.57
N ASP A 334 18.17 21.31 4.34
CA ASP A 334 18.43 21.30 5.80
C ASP A 334 17.25 20.73 6.63
N ASP A 335 16.07 20.53 6.01
CA ASP A 335 14.89 19.96 6.67
C ASP A 335 14.78 18.43 6.47
N ASP A 336 15.70 17.82 5.70
CA ASP A 336 15.87 16.37 5.54
C ASP A 336 16.60 15.76 6.75
N ILE A 337 16.03 15.92 7.94
CA ILE A 337 16.28 15.11 9.16
C ILE A 337 17.77 14.80 9.38
N ASP A 338 18.46 15.73 10.05
CA ASP A 338 19.68 15.47 10.81
C ASP A 338 19.45 14.31 11.80
N ASP A 339 19.74 13.09 11.37
CA ASP A 339 20.00 11.94 12.25
C ASP A 339 20.93 10.94 11.52
N ALA A 340 22.10 11.44 11.15
CA ALA A 340 23.28 10.61 10.92
C ALA A 340 24.26 10.80 12.10
N ASP A 341 23.86 10.38 13.31
CA ASP A 341 24.83 10.19 14.38
C ASP A 341 25.70 8.97 14.06
N ALA A 342 26.89 9.29 13.57
CA ALA A 342 28.01 8.40 13.37
C ALA A 342 28.53 7.89 14.72
N GLY A 343 27.99 6.77 15.19
CA GLY A 343 28.55 6.04 16.31
C GLY A 343 29.85 5.31 15.96
N ASN A 344 30.98 6.03 15.85
CA ASN A 344 32.30 5.51 16.23
C ASN A 344 33.31 6.64 16.46
N GLY A 345 33.42 7.10 17.70
CA GLY A 345 34.42 8.09 18.10
C GLY A 345 34.30 8.42 19.58
N SER A 346 35.19 7.84 20.37
CA SER A 346 35.33 8.03 21.81
C SER A 346 35.38 9.50 22.25
N ALA A 347 34.46 9.93 23.12
CA ALA A 347 34.67 11.08 24.00
C ALA A 347 33.92 10.88 25.33
N LEU A 348 34.69 11.00 26.42
CA LEU A 348 34.31 10.74 27.81
C LEU A 348 33.27 11.75 28.35
N PRO A 349 32.41 11.37 29.32
CA PRO A 349 31.45 12.28 29.91
C PRO A 349 32.11 13.15 31.00
N ILE A 350 32.10 14.47 30.80
CA ILE A 350 32.46 15.45 31.84
C ILE A 350 31.23 15.65 32.75
N ARG A 351 31.38 15.17 33.99
CA ARG A 351 30.48 15.42 35.12
C ARG A 351 30.47 16.92 35.46
N LYS A 352 29.29 17.53 35.61
CA LYS A 352 29.09 18.68 36.50
C LYS A 352 28.10 18.33 37.59
N SER A 353 28.65 18.27 38.80
CA SER A 353 27.96 18.09 40.08
C SER A 353 27.16 19.34 40.45
N GLY A 354 25.91 19.14 40.87
CA GLY A 354 25.11 20.13 41.60
C GLY A 354 24.33 19.42 42.69
N ARG A 355 24.92 19.39 43.88
CA ARG A 355 24.40 18.79 45.11
C ARG A 355 23.32 19.69 45.70
N SER A 356 22.11 19.17 45.95
CA SER A 356 21.32 19.66 47.10
C SER A 356 20.38 18.59 47.66
N THR A 357 20.58 18.42 48.95
CA THR A 357 19.96 17.65 50.03
C THR A 357 18.48 17.29 49.98
N THR A 358 18.27 16.04 50.42
CA THR A 358 17.11 15.41 51.06
C THR A 358 16.30 16.30 52.00
N THR A 359 14.95 16.23 51.91
CA THR A 359 14.11 16.07 53.12
C THR A 359 12.78 15.40 52.80
N SER A 360 12.55 14.30 53.52
CA SER A 360 11.28 13.59 53.66
C SER A 360 10.34 14.41 54.54
N THR A 361 9.12 14.67 54.07
CA THR A 361 7.97 14.92 54.94
C THR A 361 6.73 14.29 54.34
N ARG A 362 6.31 13.17 54.94
CA ARG A 362 4.92 12.70 54.89
C ARG A 362 4.02 13.77 55.49
N ARG A 363 2.96 14.16 54.77
CA ARG A 363 1.73 14.62 55.39
C ARG A 363 0.54 14.26 54.51
N ALA A 364 -0.32 13.41 55.08
CA ALA A 364 -1.68 13.19 54.63
C ALA A 364 -2.51 14.45 54.90
N SER A 365 -3.42 14.80 54.00
CA SER A 365 -4.67 15.48 54.37
C SER A 365 -5.62 15.63 53.17
N VAL A 366 -6.86 15.20 53.42
CA VAL A 366 -8.15 15.64 52.88
C VAL A 366 -8.50 15.37 51.42
N ILE A 367 -9.37 14.37 51.26
CA ILE A 367 -10.38 14.26 50.22
C ILE A 367 -11.19 15.57 50.23
N SER A 368 -11.06 16.36 49.16
CA SER A 368 -11.98 17.46 48.86
C SER A 368 -12.77 17.04 47.63
N LEU A 369 -14.03 16.67 47.85
CA LEU A 369 -15.06 16.52 46.84
C LEU A 369 -15.40 17.92 46.30
N GLY A 370 -14.58 18.39 45.36
CA GLY A 370 -14.86 19.56 44.54
C GLY A 370 -15.66 19.12 43.33
N SER A 371 -16.97 19.28 43.42
CA SER A 371 -17.89 19.31 42.28
C SER A 371 -17.47 20.46 41.37
N ASP A 372 -16.70 20.16 40.32
CA ASP A 372 -16.47 21.08 39.21
C ASP A 372 -17.15 20.51 37.96
N SER A 373 -18.44 20.81 37.88
CA SER A 373 -19.25 20.68 36.67
C SER A 373 -18.74 21.71 35.66
N SER A 374 -17.70 21.36 34.92
CA SER A 374 -17.33 22.07 33.71
C SER A 374 -18.26 21.60 32.59
N GLU A 375 -19.37 22.32 32.49
CA GLU A 375 -20.12 22.64 31.28
C GLU A 375 -19.71 21.85 30.02
N ASP A 376 -20.28 20.64 29.87
CA ASP A 376 -20.54 20.07 28.56
C ASP A 376 -21.54 21.01 27.86
N ILE A 377 -21.03 22.03 27.17
CA ILE A 377 -21.78 22.75 26.16
C ILE A 377 -22.10 21.72 25.07
N GLN A 378 -23.28 21.10 25.18
CA GLN A 378 -23.91 20.37 24.09
C GLN A 378 -24.15 21.35 22.96
N ASP A 379 -23.16 21.46 22.08
CA ASP A 379 -23.33 22.06 20.76
C ASP A 379 -24.15 21.08 19.90
N ASP A 380 -25.46 21.15 20.07
CA ASP A 380 -26.47 20.42 19.28
C ASP A 380 -26.58 20.94 17.83
N SER A 381 -25.73 21.89 17.42
CA SER A 381 -25.67 22.39 16.05
C SER A 381 -24.70 21.62 15.13
N ILE A 382 -23.81 20.79 15.68
CA ILE A 382 -22.84 20.02 14.89
C ILE A 382 -23.53 18.77 14.32
N SER A 383 -23.65 18.71 13.00
CA SER A 383 -24.16 17.54 12.30
C SER A 383 -23.42 16.27 12.75
N PRO A 384 -24.11 15.13 12.98
CA PRO A 384 -23.47 13.86 13.33
C PRO A 384 -22.35 13.45 12.37
N THR A 385 -22.44 13.89 11.10
CA THR A 385 -21.39 13.66 10.09
C THR A 385 -20.11 14.41 10.39
N ASP A 386 -20.19 15.60 10.97
CA ASP A 386 -19.05 16.46 11.22
C ASP A 386 -18.26 16.00 12.46
N ARG A 387 -18.97 15.41 13.44
CA ARG A 387 -18.35 14.71 14.58
C ARG A 387 -17.44 13.57 14.14
N LEU A 388 -17.71 12.96 12.99
CA LEU A 388 -16.89 11.89 12.39
C LEU A 388 -15.97 12.38 11.27
N GLY A 389 -15.82 13.69 11.10
CA GLY A 389 -14.86 14.26 10.16
C GLY A 389 -15.39 14.44 8.73
N GLY A 390 -16.71 14.41 8.54
CA GLY A 390 -17.39 14.65 7.27
C GLY A 390 -17.75 13.37 6.50
N MET A 391 -18.52 13.54 5.43
CA MET A 391 -19.12 12.43 4.68
C MET A 391 -18.09 11.43 4.12
N ASP A 392 -16.96 11.93 3.61
CA ASP A 392 -15.90 11.06 3.07
C ASP A 392 -15.32 10.12 4.14
N SER A 393 -15.15 10.64 5.35
CA SER A 393 -14.63 9.89 6.48
C SER A 393 -15.65 8.84 6.94
N VAL A 394 -16.94 9.18 6.96
CA VAL A 394 -18.04 8.24 7.24
C VAL A 394 -18.08 7.11 6.21
N ARG A 395 -17.97 7.42 4.91
CA ARG A 395 -17.95 6.43 3.83
C ARG A 395 -16.78 5.46 3.96
N LEU A 396 -15.58 5.97 4.26
CA LEU A 396 -14.41 5.12 4.48
C LEU A 396 -14.59 4.20 5.69
N ARG A 397 -15.14 4.70 6.81
CA ARG A 397 -15.45 3.85 7.97
C ARG A 397 -16.44 2.75 7.63
N GLN A 398 -17.54 3.08 6.93
CA GLN A 398 -18.54 2.11 6.49
C GLN A 398 -17.91 1.04 5.59
N ARG A 399 -17.07 1.45 4.63
CA ARG A 399 -16.34 0.54 3.75
C ARG A 399 -15.45 -0.41 4.53
N ILE A 400 -14.65 0.09 5.48
CA ILE A 400 -13.79 -0.74 6.34
C ILE A 400 -14.62 -1.69 7.21
N LEU A 401 -15.70 -1.21 7.84
CA LEU A 401 -16.57 -2.06 8.68
C LEU A 401 -17.23 -3.17 7.88
N ALA A 402 -17.78 -2.85 6.71
CA ALA A 402 -18.37 -3.84 5.82
C ALA A 402 -17.33 -4.88 5.37
N PHE A 403 -16.14 -4.39 5.00
CA PHE A 403 -15.01 -5.21 4.60
C PHE A 403 -14.59 -6.19 5.71
N VAL A 404 -14.32 -5.68 6.92
CA VAL A 404 -13.89 -6.52 8.04
C VAL A 404 -15.00 -7.45 8.52
N SER A 405 -16.25 -7.00 8.56
CA SER A 405 -17.40 -7.84 8.93
C SER A 405 -17.58 -9.01 7.96
N HIS A 406 -17.39 -8.78 6.67
CA HIS A 406 -17.43 -9.84 5.67
C HIS A 406 -16.39 -10.92 5.95
N TYR A 407 -15.16 -10.54 6.34
CA TYR A 407 -14.10 -11.50 6.65
C TYR A 407 -14.23 -12.20 7.97
N LEU A 408 -14.57 -11.49 9.04
CA LEU A 408 -14.78 -12.14 10.33
C LEU A 408 -15.94 -13.14 10.25
N GLY A 409 -16.97 -12.85 9.45
CA GLY A 409 -18.03 -13.82 9.15
C GLY A 409 -17.52 -15.03 8.38
N HIS A 410 -16.72 -14.82 7.33
CA HIS A 410 -16.17 -15.91 6.52
C HIS A 410 -15.17 -16.79 7.28
N LEU A 411 -14.32 -16.20 8.13
CA LEU A 411 -13.40 -16.93 9.01
C LEU A 411 -14.14 -17.77 10.03
N SER A 412 -15.17 -17.21 10.67
CA SER A 412 -15.98 -17.95 11.64
C SER A 412 -16.71 -19.12 10.98
N LEU A 413 -17.31 -18.94 9.80
CA LEU A 413 -18.00 -20.01 9.08
C LEU A 413 -17.08 -21.17 8.68
N ARG A 414 -15.81 -20.90 8.36
CA ARG A 414 -14.83 -21.95 8.02
C ARG A 414 -14.27 -22.66 9.24
N GLU A 415 -14.03 -21.95 10.35
CA GLU A 415 -13.63 -22.58 11.64
C GLU A 415 -14.72 -23.51 12.20
N TYR A 416 -15.99 -23.33 11.82
CA TYR A 416 -17.09 -24.22 12.19
C TYR A 416 -17.26 -25.44 11.26
N HIS A 417 -16.55 -25.51 10.14
CA HIS A 417 -16.71 -26.56 9.10
C HIS A 417 -15.44 -27.38 8.82
N GLY A 418 -14.33 -27.08 9.49
CA GLY A 418 -13.16 -27.96 9.62
C GLY A 418 -13.14 -28.63 10.98
#